data_AF-A0A1G2DZ08-F1
#
_entry.id   AF-A0A1G2DZ08-F1
#
_cell.length_a   1.000
_cell.length_b   1.000
_cell.length_c   1.000
_cell.angle_alpha   90.00
_cell.angle_beta   90.00
_cell.angle_gamma   90.00
#
_symmetry.space_group_name_H-M   'P 1'
#
loop_
_entity.id
_entity.type
_entity.pdbx_description
1 polymer ?
#
loop_
_entity_poly.entity_id
_entity_poly.type
_entity_poly.pdbx_seq_one_letter_code
_entity_poly.pdbx_strand_id
1 'polypeptide(L)'
;MIPRSKKDPKIINQHLKKEEFLEEHNRLSPLNLQATTSLLSRFRMEKTLLFKNDDWSIDKLRRPFVLWLTSLTVEEKNNIDKKHEKFTQS
;
A
#
# COMPACT_ATOMS: atom_id res chain seq x y z
N MET A 1 21.07 -26.44 8.30
CA MET A 1 20.29 -26.28 7.04
C MET A 1 19.74 -24.86 7.02
N ILE A 2 20.24 -23.99 6.15
CA ILE A 2 19.76 -22.61 6.01
C ILE A 2 18.66 -22.64 4.94
N PRO A 3 17.41 -22.25 5.22
CA PRO A 3 16.41 -22.16 4.18
C PRO A 3 16.80 -21.05 3.21
N ARG A 4 17.09 -21.47 1.99
CA ARG A 4 17.45 -20.64 0.84
C ARG A 4 16.32 -19.65 0.62
N SER A 5 16.51 -18.38 0.99
CA SER A 5 15.59 -17.30 0.67
C SER A 5 15.32 -17.35 -0.83
N LYS A 6 14.07 -17.63 -1.17
CA LYS A 6 13.61 -17.66 -2.56
C LYS A 6 13.94 -16.28 -3.14
N LYS A 7 14.68 -16.26 -4.25
CA LYS A 7 14.85 -15.05 -5.05
C LYS A 7 13.46 -14.72 -5.57
N ASP A 8 12.76 -13.81 -4.89
CA ASP A 8 11.49 -13.32 -5.40
C ASP A 8 11.76 -12.68 -6.77
N PRO A 9 11.07 -13.15 -7.83
CA PRO A 9 11.18 -12.53 -9.13
C PRO A 9 10.85 -11.05 -8.95
N LYS A 10 11.71 -10.20 -9.50
CA LYS A 10 11.56 -8.76 -9.47
C LYS A 10 10.33 -8.42 -10.33
N ILE A 11 9.15 -8.34 -9.72
CA ILE A 11 7.91 -7.91 -10.39
C ILE A 11 7.93 -6.38 -10.45
N ILE A 12 8.80 -5.84 -11.29
CA ILE A 12 9.00 -4.39 -11.48
C ILE A 12 8.13 -3.80 -12.59
N ASN A 13 7.34 -4.62 -13.30
CA ASN A 13 6.57 -4.15 -14.46
C ASN A 13 5.28 -4.93 -14.67
N GLN A 14 4.46 -5.08 -13.62
CA GLN A 14 3.12 -5.65 -13.79
C GLN A 14 2.04 -4.67 -13.34
N HIS A 15 0.95 -4.66 -14.12
CA HIS A 15 -0.34 -4.14 -13.70
C HIS A 15 -0.82 -5.03 -12.55
N LEU A 16 -0.53 -4.63 -11.32
CA LEU A 16 -0.94 -5.39 -10.15
C LEU A 16 -2.38 -5.06 -9.77
N LYS A 17 -2.99 -5.96 -9.01
CA LYS A 17 -4.18 -5.63 -8.22
C LYS A 17 -3.76 -4.90 -6.95
N LYS A 18 -4.71 -4.19 -6.34
CA LYS A 18 -4.52 -3.47 -5.07
C LYS A 18 -3.88 -4.33 -3.98
N GLU A 19 -4.30 -5.59 -3.86
CA GLU A 19 -3.82 -6.54 -2.84
C GLU A 19 -2.38 -6.97 -3.11
N GLU A 20 -2.03 -7.24 -4.37
CA GLU A 20 -0.66 -7.59 -4.77
C GLU A 20 0.30 -6.41 -4.57
N PHE A 21 -0.15 -5.19 -4.88
CA PHE A 21 0.62 -3.98 -4.58
C PHE A 21 0.88 -3.84 -3.08
N LEU A 22 -0.13 -4.14 -2.23
CA LEU A 22 0.00 -4.05 -0.78
C LEU A 22 1.04 -5.03 -0.26
N GLU A 23 0.95 -6.29 -0.67
CA GLU A 23 1.86 -7.34 -0.25
C GLU A 23 3.29 -7.00 -0.65
N GLU A 24 3.51 -6.59 -1.91
CA GLU A 24 4.84 -6.24 -2.40
C GLU A 24 5.39 -4.97 -1.73
N HIS A 25 4.55 -3.95 -1.51
CA HIS A 25 4.93 -2.77 -0.75
C HIS A 25 5.34 -3.13 0.68
N ASN A 26 4.55 -3.94 1.39
CA ASN A 26 4.83 -4.35 2.77
C ASN A 26 6.07 -5.25 2.87
N ARG A 27 6.28 -6.14 1.90
CA ARG A 27 7.47 -7.00 1.80
C ARG A 27 8.75 -6.18 1.64
N LEU A 28 8.68 -5.12 0.85
CA LEU A 28 9.83 -4.26 0.55
C LEU A 28 9.99 -3.08 1.51
N SER A 29 9.06 -2.89 2.46
CA SER A 29 9.04 -1.75 3.37
C SER A 29 9.32 -2.18 4.81
N PRO A 30 10.01 -1.35 5.61
CA PRO A 30 10.19 -1.61 7.03
C PRO A 30 8.83 -1.55 7.76
N LEU A 31 8.75 -2.17 8.95
CA LEU A 31 7.53 -2.28 9.76
C LEU A 31 6.79 -0.94 9.96
N ASN A 32 7.52 0.17 10.10
CA ASN A 32 6.94 1.51 10.30
C ASN A 32 6.32 2.14 9.03
N LEU A 33 6.57 1.56 7.86
CA LEU A 33 6.03 1.97 6.56
C LEU A 33 5.11 0.92 5.95
N GLN A 34 4.81 -0.15 6.69
CA GLN A 34 3.77 -1.08 6.29
C GLN A 34 2.43 -0.36 6.26
N ALA A 35 1.63 -0.68 5.26
CA ALA A 35 0.32 -0.11 5.04
C ALA A 35 -0.77 -1.16 5.21
N THR A 36 -2.01 -0.68 5.32
CA THR A 36 -3.22 -1.49 5.31
C THR A 36 -4.03 -1.20 4.04
N THR A 37 -4.97 -2.08 3.72
CA THR A 37 -5.91 -1.89 2.61
C THR A 37 -6.72 -0.59 2.71
N SER A 38 -7.00 -0.13 3.93
CA SER A 38 -7.67 1.14 4.23
C SER A 38 -6.83 2.35 3.80
N LEU A 39 -5.53 2.33 4.10
CA LEU A 39 -4.59 3.38 3.67
C LEU A 39 -4.48 3.45 2.15
N LEU A 40 -4.47 2.30 1.47
CA LEU A 40 -4.49 2.24 0.01
C LEU A 40 -5.78 2.79 -0.59
N SER A 41 -6.94 2.44 -0.03
CA SER A 41 -8.23 3.01 -0.45
C SER A 41 -8.21 4.54 -0.33
N ARG A 42 -7.71 5.04 0.81
CA ARG A 42 -7.63 6.48 1.08
C ARG A 42 -6.67 7.17 0.11
N PHE A 43 -5.49 6.61 -0.11
CA PHE A 43 -4.53 7.12 -1.07
C PHE A 43 -5.13 7.21 -2.48
N ARG A 44 -5.87 6.17 -2.90
CA ARG A 44 -6.57 6.18 -4.19
C ARG A 44 -7.63 7.27 -4.27
N MET A 45 -8.39 7.50 -3.21
CA MET A 45 -9.40 8.57 -3.17
C MET A 45 -8.78 9.97 -3.22
N GLU A 46 -7.63 10.18 -2.58
CA GLU A 46 -6.97 11.50 -2.56
C GLU A 46 -6.13 11.76 -3.80
N LYS A 47 -5.53 10.71 -4.36
CA LYS A 47 -4.61 10.79 -5.50
C LYS A 47 -5.19 10.10 -6.74
N THR A 48 -6.50 10.22 -6.96
CA THR A 48 -7.21 9.62 -8.12
C THR A 48 -6.51 9.91 -9.45
N LEU A 49 -5.93 11.10 -9.61
CA LEU A 49 -5.20 11.52 -10.81
C LEU A 49 -3.95 10.69 -11.12
N LEU A 50 -3.36 10.01 -10.11
CA LEU A 50 -2.23 9.10 -10.31
C LEU A 50 -2.68 7.73 -10.88
N PHE A 51 -3.96 7.38 -10.72
CA PHE A 51 -4.52 6.11 -11.14
C PHE A 51 -5.16 6.25 -12.52
N LYS A 52 -4.36 6.18 -13.57
CA LYS A 52 -4.88 6.00 -14.93
C LYS A 52 -5.24 4.53 -15.12
N ASN A 53 -6.53 4.23 -15.29
CA ASN A 53 -7.07 2.88 -15.55
C ASN A 53 -6.93 1.85 -14.41
N ASP A 54 -7.04 2.27 -13.15
CA ASP A 54 -6.95 1.35 -11.99
C ASP A 54 -5.60 0.59 -11.90
N ASP A 55 -4.55 1.11 -12.54
CA ASP A 55 -3.24 0.47 -12.56
C ASP A 55 -2.51 0.62 -11.23
N TRP A 56 -2.33 -0.47 -10.47
CA TRP A 56 -1.56 -0.47 -9.23
C TRP A 56 -0.06 -0.77 -9.46
N SER A 57 0.59 -0.02 -10.35
CA SER A 57 2.00 -0.24 -10.66
C SER A 57 2.93 0.14 -9.49
N ILE A 58 3.76 -0.81 -9.05
CA ILE A 58 4.76 -0.60 -7.98
C ILE A 58 5.73 0.53 -8.34
N ASP A 59 6.32 0.50 -9.52
CA ASP A 59 7.32 1.51 -9.93
C ASP A 59 6.77 2.94 -9.98
N LYS A 60 5.48 3.09 -10.35
CA LYS A 60 4.84 4.41 -10.46
C LYS A 60 4.24 4.91 -9.15
N LEU A 61 3.58 4.03 -8.40
CA LEU A 61 2.79 4.43 -7.23
C LEU A 61 3.54 4.30 -5.92
N ARG A 62 4.53 3.41 -5.81
CA ARG A 62 5.19 3.16 -4.52
C ARG A 62 5.86 4.41 -3.95
N ARG A 63 6.58 5.18 -4.78
CA ARG A 63 7.22 6.42 -4.33
C ARG A 63 6.19 7.48 -3.90
N PRO A 64 5.18 7.83 -4.72
CA PRO A 64 4.10 8.72 -4.30
C PRO A 64 3.35 8.22 -3.05
N PHE A 65 3.15 6.90 -2.94
CA PHE A 65 2.45 6.28 -1.82
C PHE A 65 3.26 6.39 -0.52
N VAL A 66 4.56 6.06 -0.55
CA VAL A 66 5.46 6.24 0.60
C VAL A 66 5.51 7.70 1.01
N LEU A 67 5.67 8.62 0.05
CA LEU A 67 5.69 10.06 0.34
C LEU A 67 4.40 10.50 1.05
N TRP A 68 3.24 10.11 0.51
CA TRP A 68 1.94 10.37 1.14
C TRP A 68 1.83 9.72 2.52
N LEU A 69 2.24 8.46 2.67
CA LEU A 69 2.21 7.73 3.94
C LEU A 69 3.12 8.36 5.00
N THR A 70 4.25 8.94 4.59
CA THR A 70 5.15 9.68 5.49
C THR A 70 4.65 11.08 5.81
N SER A 71 3.82 11.67 4.95
CA SER A 71 3.15 12.95 5.23
C SER A 71 2.04 12.82 6.26
N LEU A 72 1.43 11.65 6.42
CA LEU A 72 0.38 11.42 7.42
C LEU A 72 0.95 11.36 8.84
N THR A 73 0.31 12.08 9.75
CA THR A 73 0.54 11.95 11.19
C THR A 73 0.08 10.60 11.73
N VAL A 74 0.61 10.19 12.88
CA VAL A 74 0.19 8.94 13.56
C VAL A 74 -1.31 8.94 13.85
N GLU A 75 -1.87 10.11 14.19
CA GLU A 75 -3.30 10.27 14.45
C GLU A 75 -4.14 10.05 13.19
N GLU A 76 -3.73 10.59 12.04
CA GLU A 76 -4.42 10.39 10.77
C GLU A 76 -4.40 8.92 10.33
N LYS A 77 -3.25 8.24 10.50
CA LYS A 77 -3.13 6.80 10.23
C LYS A 77 -4.12 5.99 11.08
N ASN A 78 -4.18 6.28 12.38
CA ASN A 78 -5.10 5.61 13.30
C ASN A 78 -6.57 5.91 12.98
N ASN A 79 -6.90 7.11 12.53
CA ASN A 79 -8.27 7.47 12.16
C ASN A 79 -8.74 6.78 10.88
N ILE A 80 -7.85 6.58 9.91
CA ILE A 80 -8.15 5.85 8.68
C ILE A 80 -8.43 4.37 8.98
N ASP A 81 -7.68 3.78 9.91
CA ASP A 81 -7.87 2.40 10.33
C ASP A 81 -9.16 2.21 11.15
N LYS A 82 -9.42 3.10 12.12
CA LYS A 82 -10.65 3.10 12.93
C LYS A 82 -11.93 3.33 12.14
N LYS A 83 -11.87 4.06 11.02
CA LYS A 83 -13.05 4.23 10.15
C LYS A 83 -13.47 2.94 9.47
N HIS A 84 -12.57 1.99 9.27
CA HIS A 84 -12.92 0.69 8.68
C HIS A 84 -13.66 -0.20 9.69
N GLU A 85 -13.31 -0.12 10.98
CA GLU A 85 -13.93 -0.91 12.05
C GLU A 85 -15.38 -0.49 12.35
N LYS A 86 -15.72 0.80 12.14
CA LYS A 86 -17.08 1.31 12.39
C LYS A 86 -18.12 0.90 11.34
N PHE A 87 -17.72 0.35 10.19
CA PHE A 87 -18.65 -0.05 9.12
C PHE A 87 -19.01 -1.55 9.11
N THR A 88 -18.44 -2.34 10.03
CA THR A 88 -18.75 -3.79 10.14
C THR A 88 -19.68 -4.13 11.32
N GLN A 89 -20.22 -3.14 12.03
CA GLN A 89 -21.25 -3.32 13.05
C GLN A 89 -22.50 -2.51 12.69
N SER A 90 -23.34 -3.02 11.80
CA SER A 90 -24.74 -2.62 11.63
C SER A 90 -25.53 -3.77 11.03
#